data_AF-Q7X1C2-F1
#
_entry.id   AF-Q7X1C2-F1
#
_cell.length_a   1.000
_cell.length_b   1.000
_cell.length_c   1.000
_cell.angle_alpha   90.00
_cell.angle_beta   90.00
_cell.angle_gamma   90.00
#
_symmetry.space_group_name_H-M   'P 1'
#
loop_
_entity.id
_entity.type
_entity.pdbx_description
1 polymer ?
#
loop_
_entity_poly.entity_id
_entity_poly.type
_entity_poly.pdbx_seq_one_letter_code
_entity_poly.pdbx_strand_id
1 'polypeptide(L)' 'RPFLDPDRAKSMHDETLPHEVFKTAEFCSMCGPKFCSMHINEELRKEAGAPILLDPRTSPSPNISLEVANAER' A
#
# COMPACT_ATOMS: atom_id res chain seq x y z
N ARG A 1 -13.78 -6.14 -4.03
CA ARG A 1 -14.47 -6.11 -5.34
C ARG A 1 -13.38 -6.03 -6.39
N PRO A 2 -13.13 -7.08 -7.18
CA PRO A 2 -12.18 -6.99 -8.28
C PRO A 2 -12.60 -5.83 -9.19
N PHE A 3 -11.60 -5.11 -9.71
CA PHE A 3 -11.83 -4.02 -10.66
C PHE A 3 -12.71 -4.57 -11.79
N LEU A 4 -13.75 -3.83 -12.16
CA LEU A 4 -14.83 -4.34 -13.01
C LEU A 4 -14.33 -4.69 -14.43
N ASP A 5 -13.17 -4.19 -14.84
CA ASP A 5 -12.57 -4.40 -16.17
C ASP A 5 -11.02 -4.28 -16.17
N PRO A 6 -10.28 -5.38 -15.96
CA PRO A 6 -8.81 -5.32 -15.88
C PRO A 6 -8.13 -4.83 -17.16
N ASP A 7 -8.77 -5.01 -18.33
CA ASP A 7 -8.19 -4.67 -19.63
C ASP A 7 -8.18 -3.15 -19.83
N ARG A 8 -9.27 -2.46 -19.44
CA ARG A 8 -9.33 -1.00 -19.46
C ARG A 8 -8.33 -0.35 -18.50
N ALA A 9 -8.12 -0.92 -17.32
CA ALA A 9 -7.11 -0.42 -16.39
C ALA A 9 -5.70 -0.50 -17.01
N LYS A 10 -5.42 -1.60 -17.72
CA LYS A 10 -4.13 -1.80 -18.38
C LYS A 10 -3.91 -0.85 -19.56
N SER A 11 -4.94 -0.60 -20.37
CA SER A 11 -4.82 0.34 -21.49
C SER A 11 -4.51 1.77 -21.00
N MET A 12 -5.20 2.23 -19.96
CA MET A 12 -4.97 3.56 -19.37
C MET A 12 -3.59 3.71 -18.72
N HIS A 13 -3.04 2.62 -18.18
CA HIS A 13 -1.66 2.58 -17.70
C HIS A 13 -0.66 2.71 -18.87
N ASP A 14 -0.80 1.84 -19.87
CA ASP A 14 0.13 1.72 -21.00
C ASP A 14 0.09 2.95 -21.93
N GLU A 15 -1.02 3.69 -21.99
CA GLU A 15 -1.13 4.97 -22.71
C GLU A 15 -0.19 6.06 -22.16
N THR A 16 0.05 6.07 -20.84
CA THR A 16 0.89 7.08 -20.18
C THR A 16 2.35 6.65 -20.03
N LEU A 17 2.59 5.33 -19.98
CA LEU A 17 3.89 4.71 -19.73
C LEU A 17 4.10 3.51 -20.67
N PRO A 18 4.46 3.72 -21.96
CA PRO A 18 4.51 2.65 -22.95
C PRO A 18 5.70 1.69 -22.80
N HIS A 19 6.70 2.04 -21.99
CA HIS A 19 7.87 1.19 -21.80
C HIS A 19 7.56 -0.05 -20.94
N GLU A 20 8.00 -1.22 -21.40
CA GLU A 20 7.91 -2.51 -20.71
C GLU A 20 8.39 -2.46 -19.25
N VAL A 21 9.41 -1.64 -18.96
CA VAL A 21 9.99 -1.47 -17.62
C VAL A 21 8.96 -0.97 -16.59
N PHE A 22 7.97 -0.21 -17.03
CA PHE A 22 6.95 0.35 -16.15
C PHE A 22 5.84 -0.64 -15.79
N LYS A 23 5.73 -1.77 -16.52
CA LYS A 23 4.76 -2.82 -16.20
C LYS A 23 5.16 -3.64 -14.97
N THR A 24 6.45 -3.67 -14.65
CA THR A 24 7.02 -4.35 -13.48
C THR A 24 7.41 -3.39 -12.36
N ALA A 25 7.24 -2.07 -12.56
CA ALA A 25 7.67 -1.08 -11.60
C ALA A 25 6.65 -0.89 -10.47
N GLU A 26 7.14 -0.60 -9.28
CA GLU A 26 6.33 -0.40 -8.07
C GLU A 26 5.69 1.00 -8.00
N PHE A 27 5.11 1.48 -9.11
CA PHE A 27 4.38 2.73 -9.13
C PHE A 27 3.24 2.74 -10.15
N CYS A 28 2.16 3.44 -9.80
CA CYS A 28 1.03 3.65 -10.71
C CYS A 28 1.29 4.87 -11.61
N SER A 29 0.70 4.86 -12.81
CA SER A 29 0.75 5.97 -13.78
C SER A 29 0.37 7.34 -13.21
N MET A 30 -0.51 7.36 -12.19
CA MET A 30 -0.95 8.59 -11.55
C MET A 30 0.06 9.21 -10.57
N CYS A 31 0.97 8.42 -9.99
CA CYS A 31 1.86 8.88 -8.92
C CYS A 31 3.32 9.00 -9.36
N GLY A 32 3.70 8.30 -10.43
CA GLY A 32 5.07 8.31 -10.96
C GLY A 32 6.11 7.71 -9.98
N PRO A 33 7.38 7.66 -10.41
CA PRO A 33 8.41 6.88 -9.71
C PRO A 33 8.85 7.46 -8.35
N LYS A 34 8.58 8.74 -8.08
CA LYS A 34 9.06 9.41 -6.85
C LYS A 34 8.00 9.60 -5.77
N PHE A 35 6.72 9.47 -6.12
CA PHE A 35 5.62 9.86 -5.22
C PHE A 35 4.55 8.78 -5.10
N CYS A 36 4.87 7.52 -5.43
CA CYS A 36 3.94 6.42 -5.21
C CYS A 36 3.72 6.21 -3.72
N SER A 37 2.53 6.58 -3.23
CA SER A 37 2.18 6.49 -1.82
C SER A 37 2.23 5.06 -1.28
N MET A 38 1.97 4.04 -2.12
CA MET A 38 2.07 2.65 -1.69
C MET A 38 3.53 2.22 -1.50
N HIS A 39 4.40 2.55 -2.45
CA HIS A 39 5.84 2.24 -2.35
C HIS A 39 6.50 2.94 -1.16
N ILE A 40 6.25 4.24 -0.99
CA ILE A 40 6.78 5.01 0.15
C ILE A 40 6.30 4.43 1.49
N ASN A 41 5.02 4.07 1.58
CA ASN A 41 4.49 3.44 2.79
C ASN A 41 5.14 2.07 3.06
N GLU A 42 5.48 1.32 2.02
CA GLU A 42 6.15 0.03 2.15
C GLU A 42 7.63 0.17 2.55
N GLU A 43 8.34 1.14 1.99
CA GLU A 43 9.70 1.51 2.44
C GLU A 43 9.71 1.91 3.91
N LEU A 44 8.81 2.82 4.31
CA LEU A 44 8.69 3.24 5.72
C LEU A 44 8.38 2.08 6.66
N ARG A 45 7.59 1.08 6.23
CA ARG A 45 7.33 -0.14 7.03
C ARG A 45 8.57 -1.00 7.19
N LYS A 46 9.35 -1.17 6.12
CA LYS A 46 10.61 -1.93 6.11
C LYS A 46 11.65 -1.26 7.00
N GLU A 47 11.77 0.06 6.94
CA GLU A 47 12.70 0.85 7.76
C GLU A 47 12.29 0.90 9.24
N ALA A 48 11.00 1.05 9.53
CA ALA A 48 10.50 1.11 10.91
C ALA A 48 10.52 -0.25 11.63
N GLY A 49 10.89 -1.34 10.93
CA GLY A 49 10.86 -2.70 11.48
C GLY A 49 9.47 -3.12 11.97
N ALA A 50 8.42 -2.46 11.49
CA ALA A 50 7.06 -2.59 12.00
C ALA A 50 6.29 -3.62 11.15
N PRO A 51 6.12 -4.87 11.63
CA PRO A 51 5.22 -5.79 10.97
C PRO A 51 3.80 -5.25 11.18
N ILE A 52 3.08 -5.02 10.08
CA ILE A 52 1.60 -4.98 9.99
C ILE A 52 0.81 -3.97 10.84
N LEU A 53 1.40 -3.29 11.84
CA LEU A 53 0.70 -2.41 12.78
C LEU A 53 0.17 -1.10 12.18
N LEU A 54 0.62 -0.72 10.98
CA LEU A 54 0.20 0.52 10.30
C LEU A 54 -0.85 0.30 9.19
N ASP A 55 -1.27 -0.93 8.88
CA ASP A 55 -2.37 -1.16 7.93
C ASP A 55 -3.69 -1.47 8.67
N PRO A 56 -4.65 -0.53 8.70
CA PRO A 56 -5.95 -0.76 9.34
C PRO A 56 -6.79 -1.88 8.70
N ARG A 57 -6.36 -2.45 7.56
CA ARG A 57 -7.04 -3.59 6.90
C ARG A 57 -6.48 -4.96 7.30
N THR A 58 -5.28 -5.02 7.88
CA THR A 58 -4.62 -6.27 8.27
C THR A 58 -4.23 -6.33 9.74
N SER A 59 -4.40 -5.24 10.49
CA SER A 59 -4.37 -5.31 11.95
C SER A 59 -5.56 -6.14 12.45
N PRO A 60 -5.34 -7.20 13.26
CA PRO A 60 -6.41 -7.65 14.13
C PRO A 60 -6.76 -6.45 15.00
N SER A 61 -8.01 -6.00 14.97
CA SER A 61 -8.46 -4.89 15.81
C SER A 61 -7.96 -5.16 17.24
N PRO A 62 -7.04 -4.35 17.80
CA PRO A 62 -6.72 -4.50 19.20
C PRO A 62 -8.04 -4.24 19.92
N ASN A 63 -8.48 -5.18 20.75
CA ASN A 63 -9.50 -4.88 21.73
C ASN A 63 -8.88 -3.84 22.68
N ILE A 64 -9.00 -2.57 22.30
CA ILE A 64 -8.46 -1.39 22.98
C ILE A 64 -8.92 -1.31 24.45
N SER A 65 -9.89 -2.12 24.85
CA SER A 65 -10.43 -2.16 26.20
C SER A 65 -9.63 -2.98 27.23
N LEU A 66 -8.65 -3.81 26.85
CA LEU A 66 -7.96 -4.68 27.84
C LEU A 66 -6.49 -4.31 28.12
N GLU A 67 -5.77 -3.70 27.19
CA GLU A 67 -4.33 -3.42 27.37
C GLU A 67 -4.05 -2.11 28.11
N VAL A 68 -4.94 -1.11 28.01
CA VAL A 68 -4.79 0.16 28.73
C VAL A 68 -5.04 -0.01 30.24
N ALA A 69 -5.85 -0.99 30.64
CA ALA A 69 -6.21 -1.24 32.04
C ALA A 69 -5.08 -1.89 32.88
N ASN A 70 -4.06 -2.49 32.24
CA ASN A 70 -2.96 -3.17 32.93
C ASN A 70 -1.63 -2.38 32.93
N ALA A 71 -1.58 -1.21 32.29
CA ALA A 71 -0.40 -0.32 32.34
C ALA A 71 -0.44 0.65 33.54
N GLU A 72 -1.57 0.73 34.26
CA GLU A 72 -1.77 1.58 35.44
C GLU A 72 -1.89 0.77 36.75
N ARG A 73 -1.23 -0.39 36.84
CA ARG A 73 -0.96 -1.09 38.12
C ARG A 73 0.52 -1.33 38.33
#